data_AF-A0A2A6CE30-F1
#
_entry.id   AF-A0A2A6CE30-F1
#
_cell.length_a   1.000
_cell.length_b   1.000
_cell.length_c   1.000
_cell.angle_alpha   90.00
_cell.angle_beta   90.00
_cell.angle_gamma   90.00
#
_symmetry.space_group_name_H-M   'P 1'
#
loop_
_entity.id
_entity.type
_entity.pdbx_description
1 polymer ?
#
loop_
_entity_poly.entity_id
_entity_poly.type
_entity_poly.pdbx_seq_one_letter_code
_entity_poly.pdbx_strand_id
1 'polypeptide(L)'
;MLHAIQGRSHPHRHSLFELDSALASPIPHSSSPISSSSDSLLSSSNSSTNSPRRRRVDKLDRRLSYNARIFRGMRTSGVKPSADDVQTDARLRAIDDALDTVEELILFVPDVTASESEQFFVNELSAFLAWIYSSMRFSDCISCLDGHFRDLKDRFRRLLPSIPYTSEQRHLITLRFSQLCLEYAEMVDEESLEWCKVDMEYLDKMISVRERRNSIGKSGGIDNYEAEREERRLRDIADRIRYNLERIQLAWRDCASESRVPEKLV
;
A
#
# COMPACT_ATOMS: atom_id res chain seq x y z
N MET A 1 1.39 -49.14 -15.80
CA MET A 1 2.53 -49.08 -14.86
C MET A 1 2.82 -47.60 -14.64
N LEU A 2 2.25 -46.88 -13.67
CA LEU A 2 2.27 -47.01 -12.21
C LEU A 2 3.66 -47.02 -11.57
N HIS A 3 3.77 -46.13 -10.56
CA HIS A 3 4.83 -45.79 -9.60
C HIS A 3 5.85 -44.71 -9.99
N ALA A 4 6.28 -43.75 -9.15
CA ALA A 4 5.72 -42.96 -8.04
C ALA A 4 6.89 -42.22 -7.34
N ILE A 5 6.80 -40.87 -7.30
CA ILE A 5 7.02 -39.97 -6.15
C ILE A 5 8.42 -39.84 -5.48
N GLN A 6 8.90 -38.59 -5.43
CA GLN A 6 9.41 -37.78 -4.27
C GLN A 6 10.46 -36.79 -4.80
N GLY A 7 10.42 -35.47 -4.60
CA GLY A 7 9.68 -34.63 -3.67
C GLY A 7 10.64 -33.62 -3.06
N ARG A 8 10.68 -32.37 -3.56
CA ARG A 8 11.15 -31.20 -2.78
C ARG A 8 10.23 -30.02 -3.08
N SER A 9 9.26 -29.88 -2.20
CA SER A 9 8.36 -28.75 -2.03
C SER A 9 9.16 -27.53 -1.58
N HIS A 10 8.94 -26.39 -2.24
CA HIS A 10 9.38 -25.08 -1.77
C HIS A 10 8.46 -24.60 -0.64
N PRO A 11 8.99 -24.02 0.46
CA PRO A 11 8.13 -23.46 1.50
C PRO A 11 7.45 -22.19 0.98
N HIS A 12 6.14 -22.29 0.78
CA HIS A 12 5.26 -21.16 0.58
C HIS A 12 5.28 -20.25 1.81
N ARG A 13 5.31 -18.95 1.56
CA ARG A 13 5.14 -17.88 2.53
C ARG A 13 3.88 -18.14 3.37
N HIS A 14 4.06 -18.28 4.68
CA HIS A 14 2.95 -18.29 5.63
C HIS A 14 2.31 -16.90 5.66
N SER A 15 1.01 -16.86 5.34
CA SER A 15 0.13 -15.71 5.52
C SER A 15 -0.15 -15.52 7.01
N LEU A 16 0.02 -14.30 7.52
CA LEU A 16 -0.13 -13.90 8.92
C LEU A 16 -1.59 -13.83 9.43
N PHE A 17 -2.55 -14.46 8.73
CA PHE A 17 -3.98 -14.40 9.04
C PHE A 17 -4.63 -15.76 9.38
N GLU A 18 -3.88 -16.84 9.58
CA GLU A 18 -4.42 -18.17 9.94
C GLU A 18 -4.17 -18.57 11.41
N LEU A 19 -4.58 -17.73 12.36
CA LEU A 19 -4.45 -18.05 13.80
C LEU A 19 -5.76 -18.34 14.54
N ASP A 20 -6.93 -18.28 13.89
CA ASP A 20 -8.23 -18.45 14.57
C ASP A 20 -9.08 -19.65 14.13
N SER A 21 -8.52 -20.64 13.43
CA SER A 21 -9.29 -21.81 12.98
C SER A 21 -8.92 -23.16 13.63
N ALA A 22 -8.10 -23.16 14.69
CA ALA A 22 -7.62 -24.39 15.34
C ALA A 22 -8.28 -24.73 16.69
N LEU A 23 -9.48 -24.21 16.99
CA LEU A 23 -10.19 -24.49 18.25
C LEU A 23 -11.64 -24.99 18.12
N ALA A 24 -12.07 -25.43 16.94
CA ALA A 24 -13.41 -25.99 16.75
C ALA A 24 -13.37 -27.41 16.16
N SER A 25 -13.07 -28.40 16.99
CA SER A 25 -13.38 -29.80 16.69
C SER A 25 -14.83 -30.11 17.14
N PRO A 26 -15.74 -30.56 16.27
CA PRO A 26 -17.09 -30.97 16.67
C PRO A 26 -17.15 -32.46 17.03
N ILE A 27 -17.85 -32.76 18.12
CA ILE A 27 -18.29 -34.11 18.51
C ILE A 27 -19.51 -34.51 17.64
N PRO A 28 -19.63 -35.75 17.14
CA PRO A 28 -20.71 -36.14 16.23
C PRO A 28 -21.90 -36.75 16.99
N HIS A 29 -23.13 -36.27 16.74
CA HIS A 29 -24.34 -37.10 16.94
C HIS A 29 -25.46 -36.78 15.93
N SER A 30 -26.10 -37.86 15.52
CA SER A 30 -27.13 -38.05 14.49
C SER A 30 -28.48 -37.38 14.75
N SER A 31 -29.21 -37.04 13.68
CA SER A 31 -30.49 -37.69 13.27
C SER A 31 -31.20 -36.89 12.16
N SER A 32 -32.09 -37.58 11.47
CA SER A 32 -32.47 -37.43 10.06
C SER A 32 -33.76 -36.57 9.84
N PRO A 33 -34.48 -36.61 8.69
CA PRO A 33 -34.87 -35.40 7.93
C PRO A 33 -36.39 -35.17 7.82
N ILE A 34 -36.86 -33.98 7.43
CA ILE A 34 -38.24 -33.82 6.91
C ILE A 34 -38.31 -32.83 5.72
N SER A 35 -39.08 -33.30 4.75
CA SER A 35 -39.42 -32.91 3.39
C SER A 35 -40.29 -31.64 3.19
N SER A 36 -40.34 -31.19 1.92
CA SER A 36 -41.52 -30.61 1.21
C SER A 36 -41.98 -29.20 1.62
N SER A 37 -42.51 -28.27 0.81
CA SER A 37 -43.17 -28.23 -0.52
C SER A 37 -43.11 -26.76 -1.02
N SER A 38 -42.89 -26.49 -2.32
CA SER A 38 -43.89 -26.09 -3.34
C SER A 38 -44.59 -24.72 -3.18
N ASP A 39 -44.34 -23.86 -4.18
CA ASP A 39 -45.22 -22.92 -4.89
C ASP A 39 -46.14 -21.95 -4.14
N SER A 40 -46.04 -20.66 -4.47
CA SER A 40 -47.04 -19.99 -5.33
C SER A 40 -46.75 -18.48 -5.54
N LEU A 41 -46.95 -18.06 -6.78
CA LEU A 41 -46.93 -16.68 -7.28
C LEU A 41 -48.29 -16.01 -7.05
N LEU A 42 -48.28 -14.67 -6.92
CA LEU A 42 -49.07 -13.68 -7.71
C LEU A 42 -49.69 -12.52 -6.90
N SER A 43 -49.52 -11.34 -7.52
CA SER A 43 -50.45 -10.19 -7.60
C SER A 43 -50.51 -9.17 -6.45
N SER A 44 -50.14 -7.91 -6.74
CA SER A 44 -51.11 -6.85 -7.14
C SER A 44 -50.50 -5.44 -7.09
N SER A 45 -50.41 -4.83 -8.28
CA SER A 45 -51.02 -3.55 -8.71
C SER A 45 -51.01 -2.27 -7.85
N ASN A 46 -50.56 -1.20 -8.53
CA ASN A 46 -51.12 0.18 -8.60
C ASN A 46 -50.79 1.21 -7.50
N SER A 47 -50.04 2.26 -7.87
CA SER A 47 -50.54 3.63 -8.13
C SER A 47 -49.52 4.73 -7.79
N SER A 48 -49.44 5.70 -8.70
CA SER A 48 -48.65 6.94 -8.70
C SER A 48 -48.93 7.91 -7.53
N THR A 49 -47.91 8.67 -7.09
CA THR A 49 -47.96 10.14 -6.88
C THR A 49 -46.59 10.74 -6.44
N ASN A 50 -46.13 11.71 -7.24
CA ASN A 50 -45.28 12.90 -7.03
C ASN A 50 -44.18 13.03 -5.92
N SER A 51 -43.02 13.53 -6.40
CA SER A 51 -42.02 14.43 -5.75
C SER A 51 -40.85 13.84 -4.92
N PRO A 52 -39.68 14.56 -4.86
CA PRO A 52 -38.34 13.96 -4.93
C PRO A 52 -37.86 13.47 -3.57
N ARG A 53 -37.82 12.15 -3.38
CA ARG A 53 -37.27 11.52 -2.18
C ARG A 53 -35.85 11.03 -2.42
N ARG A 54 -34.91 11.63 -1.67
CA ARG A 54 -33.62 11.03 -1.26
C ARG A 54 -33.78 9.51 -1.19
N ARG A 55 -33.07 8.77 -2.05
CA ARG A 55 -33.09 7.31 -2.03
C ARG A 55 -32.52 6.85 -0.68
N ARG A 56 -33.43 6.45 0.21
CA ARG A 56 -33.11 5.51 1.29
C ARG A 56 -32.55 4.28 0.59
N VAL A 57 -31.26 4.05 0.73
CA VAL A 57 -30.63 2.80 0.33
C VAL A 57 -31.28 1.72 1.18
N ASP A 58 -32.09 0.88 0.53
CA ASP A 58 -32.82 -0.20 1.17
C ASP A 58 -31.84 -1.16 1.83
N LYS A 59 -32.13 -1.52 3.10
CA LYS A 59 -31.38 -2.53 3.88
C LYS A 59 -31.31 -3.90 3.19
N LEU A 60 -32.07 -4.13 2.11
CA LEU A 60 -32.04 -5.34 1.30
C LEU A 60 -30.79 -5.45 0.41
N ASP A 61 -30.22 -4.33 -0.03
CA ASP A 61 -29.05 -4.30 -0.91
C ASP A 61 -27.74 -4.66 -0.19
N ARG A 62 -27.75 -4.68 1.15
CA ARG A 62 -26.62 -5.19 1.96
C ARG A 62 -26.51 -6.71 1.98
N ARG A 63 -27.50 -7.45 1.48
CA ARG A 63 -27.50 -8.93 1.47
C ARG A 63 -26.94 -9.55 0.18
N LEU A 64 -26.68 -8.75 -0.85
CA LEU A 64 -26.15 -9.24 -2.11
C LEU A 64 -24.62 -9.14 -2.10
N SER A 65 -23.95 -10.22 -2.50
CA SER A 65 -22.52 -10.16 -2.76
C SER A 65 -22.23 -9.08 -3.81
N TYR A 66 -21.05 -8.49 -3.74
CA TYR A 66 -20.65 -7.40 -4.63
C TYR A 66 -20.85 -7.76 -6.12
N ASN A 67 -20.47 -8.99 -6.51
CA ASN A 67 -20.72 -9.52 -7.85
C ASN A 67 -22.22 -9.48 -8.22
N ALA A 68 -23.10 -9.85 -7.29
CA ALA A 68 -24.54 -9.81 -7.52
C ALA A 68 -25.08 -8.39 -7.70
N ARG A 69 -24.49 -7.36 -7.05
CA ARG A 69 -24.86 -5.95 -7.26
C ARG A 69 -24.45 -5.43 -8.64
N ILE A 70 -23.22 -5.74 -9.07
CA ILE A 70 -22.70 -5.40 -10.40
C ILE A 70 -23.57 -6.04 -11.49
N PHE A 71 -23.79 -7.35 -11.44
CA PHE A 71 -24.59 -8.05 -12.45
C PHE A 71 -26.05 -7.55 -12.50
N ARG A 72 -26.60 -7.09 -11.37
CA ARG A 72 -27.97 -6.56 -11.29
C ARG A 72 -28.07 -5.14 -11.86
N GLY A 73 -27.14 -4.25 -11.52
CA GLY A 73 -27.08 -2.89 -12.09
C GLY A 73 -26.79 -2.90 -13.59
N MET A 74 -26.09 -3.92 -14.08
CA MET A 74 -25.74 -4.05 -15.49
C MET A 74 -26.82 -4.71 -16.34
N ARG A 75 -27.62 -5.64 -15.77
CA ARG A 75 -28.85 -6.12 -16.43
C ARG A 75 -29.82 -4.98 -16.75
N THR A 76 -29.84 -3.93 -15.94
CA THR A 76 -30.66 -2.74 -16.18
C THR A 76 -30.05 -1.77 -17.21
N SER A 77 -28.74 -1.82 -17.48
CA SER A 77 -28.07 -0.96 -18.46
C SER A 77 -27.80 -1.64 -19.82
N GLY A 78 -27.99 -2.96 -19.93
CA GLY A 78 -27.81 -3.71 -21.19
C GLY A 78 -26.35 -3.98 -21.55
N VAL A 79 -25.40 -3.59 -20.72
CA VAL A 79 -23.95 -3.78 -20.93
C VAL A 79 -23.50 -5.06 -20.20
N LYS A 80 -22.71 -5.92 -20.85
CA LYS A 80 -22.07 -7.06 -20.18
C LYS A 80 -20.69 -6.63 -19.66
N PRO A 81 -20.38 -6.80 -18.37
CA PRO A 81 -19.03 -6.51 -17.86
C PRO A 81 -18.03 -7.50 -18.45
N SER A 82 -16.87 -7.00 -18.85
CA SER A 82 -15.68 -7.83 -19.00
C SER A 82 -15.19 -8.29 -17.62
N ALA A 83 -14.45 -9.39 -17.57
CA ALA A 83 -13.73 -9.79 -16.36
C ALA A 83 -12.76 -8.69 -15.90
N ASP A 84 -12.19 -7.94 -16.86
CA ASP A 84 -11.25 -6.85 -16.62
C ASP A 84 -11.93 -5.66 -15.93
N ASP A 85 -13.20 -5.37 -16.26
CA ASP A 85 -13.96 -4.29 -15.64
C ASP A 85 -14.20 -4.57 -14.15
N VAL A 86 -14.53 -5.82 -13.81
CA VAL A 86 -14.77 -6.25 -12.42
C VAL A 86 -13.48 -6.20 -11.60
N GLN A 87 -12.36 -6.61 -12.19
CA GLN A 87 -11.04 -6.56 -11.54
C GLN A 87 -10.59 -5.12 -11.31
N THR A 88 -10.79 -4.25 -12.30
CA THR A 88 -10.43 -2.83 -12.21
C THR A 88 -11.26 -2.12 -11.13
N ASP A 89 -12.57 -2.32 -11.12
CA ASP A 89 -13.47 -1.75 -10.12
C ASP A 89 -13.18 -2.28 -8.70
N ALA A 90 -12.82 -3.57 -8.56
CA ALA A 90 -12.38 -4.13 -7.28
C ALA A 90 -11.07 -3.49 -6.79
N ARG A 91 -10.11 -3.26 -7.68
CA ARG A 91 -8.83 -2.60 -7.36
C ARG A 91 -9.05 -1.15 -6.93
N LEU A 92 -9.91 -0.40 -7.61
CA LEU A 92 -10.22 0.99 -7.26
C LEU A 92 -10.84 1.10 -5.86
N ARG A 93 -11.82 0.26 -5.54
CA ARG A 93 -12.37 0.24 -4.17
C ARG A 93 -11.34 -0.14 -3.12
N ALA A 94 -10.45 -1.08 -3.41
CA ALA A 94 -9.38 -1.42 -2.46
C ALA A 94 -8.43 -0.23 -2.22
N ILE A 95 -8.19 0.60 -3.23
CA ILE A 95 -7.43 1.85 -3.10
C ILE A 95 -8.23 2.87 -2.29
N ASP A 96 -9.52 3.07 -2.58
CA ASP A 96 -10.37 4.01 -1.85
C ASP A 96 -10.49 3.64 -0.37
N ASP A 97 -10.79 2.37 -0.06
CA ASP A 97 -10.86 1.85 1.32
C ASP A 97 -9.50 2.02 2.05
N ALA A 98 -8.39 1.85 1.32
CA ALA A 98 -7.05 2.05 1.87
C ALA A 98 -6.75 3.52 2.16
N LEU A 99 -7.17 4.44 1.27
CA LEU A 99 -7.04 5.88 1.48
C LEU A 99 -7.87 6.34 2.69
N ASP A 100 -9.11 5.88 2.82
CA ASP A 100 -9.95 6.13 3.99
C ASP A 100 -9.26 5.64 5.28
N THR A 101 -8.67 4.45 5.24
CA THR A 101 -7.91 3.90 6.37
C THR A 101 -6.70 4.79 6.70
N VAL A 102 -6.00 5.33 5.71
CA VAL A 102 -4.85 6.21 5.93
C VAL A 102 -5.29 7.52 6.59
N GLU A 103 -6.43 8.10 6.19
CA GLU A 103 -6.98 9.31 6.84
C GLU A 103 -7.24 9.08 8.33
N GLU A 104 -7.63 7.87 8.73
CA GLU A 104 -7.77 7.54 10.15
C GLU A 104 -6.40 7.35 10.83
N LEU A 105 -5.48 6.60 10.20
CA LEU A 105 -4.18 6.27 10.77
C LEU A 105 -3.25 7.48 10.91
N ILE A 106 -3.32 8.45 10.00
CA ILE A 106 -2.48 9.66 10.01
C ILE A 106 -2.69 10.48 11.30
N LEU A 107 -3.89 10.42 11.89
CA LEU A 107 -4.24 11.12 13.12
C LEU A 107 -3.49 10.57 14.34
N PHE A 108 -3.01 9.33 14.28
CA PHE A 108 -2.22 8.70 15.33
C PHE A 108 -0.71 8.93 15.20
N VAL A 109 -0.26 9.60 14.12
CA VAL A 109 1.16 9.95 13.96
C VAL A 109 1.51 11.03 14.98
N PRO A 110 2.42 10.76 15.94
CA PRO A 110 2.83 11.76 16.93
C PRO A 110 3.65 12.87 16.28
N ASP A 111 3.77 14.02 16.95
CA ASP A 111 4.63 15.11 16.46
C ASP A 111 6.11 14.71 16.44
N VAL A 112 6.53 13.96 17.46
CA VAL A 112 7.85 13.33 17.56
C VAL A 112 7.65 11.98 18.24
N THR A 113 8.17 10.91 17.62
CA THR A 113 8.09 9.56 18.17
C THR A 113 8.96 9.45 19.43
N ALA A 114 8.37 9.00 20.53
CA ALA A 114 9.04 8.81 21.82
C ALA A 114 9.56 7.36 22.02
N SER A 115 9.02 6.40 21.27
CA SER A 115 9.31 4.97 21.44
C SER A 115 9.67 4.28 20.12
N GLU A 116 10.34 3.13 20.20
CA GLU A 116 10.62 2.29 19.03
C GLU A 116 9.32 1.77 18.39
N SER A 117 8.30 1.47 19.18
CA SER A 117 6.98 1.07 18.69
C SER A 117 6.29 2.15 17.86
N GLU A 118 6.41 3.43 18.25
CA GLU A 118 5.88 4.55 17.48
C GLU A 118 6.66 4.73 16.17
N GLN A 119 7.98 4.59 16.20
CA GLN A 119 8.81 4.63 14.99
C GLN A 119 8.46 3.49 14.03
N PHE A 120 8.23 2.28 14.56
CA PHE A 120 7.79 1.13 13.78
C PHE A 120 6.41 1.37 13.15
N PHE A 121 5.45 1.90 13.91
CA PHE A 121 4.13 2.27 13.39
C PHE A 121 4.25 3.25 12.21
N VAL A 122 5.01 4.34 12.36
CA VAL A 122 5.19 5.34 11.30
C VAL A 122 5.92 4.74 10.08
N ASN A 123 6.89 3.84 10.30
CA ASN A 123 7.55 3.09 9.23
C ASN A 123 6.56 2.19 8.46
N GLU A 124 5.72 1.43 9.15
CA GLU A 124 4.70 0.58 8.51
C GLU A 124 3.67 1.40 7.76
N LEU A 125 3.22 2.53 8.33
CA LEU A 125 2.33 3.46 7.64
C LEU A 125 2.97 3.98 6.35
N SER A 126 4.26 4.33 6.36
CA SER A 126 4.96 4.74 5.13
C SER A 126 5.04 3.64 4.07
N ALA A 127 5.14 2.37 4.49
CA ALA A 127 5.14 1.23 3.59
C ALA A 127 3.76 1.03 2.95
N PHE A 128 2.70 1.22 3.74
CA PHE A 128 1.33 1.20 3.26
C PHE A 128 1.06 2.32 2.26
N LEU A 129 1.52 3.54 2.56
CA LEU A 129 1.46 4.67 1.61
C LEU A 129 2.17 4.35 0.30
N ALA A 130 3.39 3.79 0.37
CA ALA A 130 4.12 3.41 -0.83
C ALA A 130 3.34 2.41 -1.69
N TRP A 131 2.73 1.40 -1.07
CA TRP A 131 1.88 0.46 -1.79
C TRP A 131 0.68 1.14 -2.47
N ILE A 132 -0.02 2.03 -1.76
CA ILE A 132 -1.20 2.74 -2.30
C ILE A 132 -0.78 3.59 -3.51
N TYR A 133 0.21 4.47 -3.34
CA TYR A 133 0.58 5.44 -4.37
C TYR A 133 1.27 4.78 -5.57
N SER A 134 2.11 3.75 -5.38
CA SER A 134 2.59 2.95 -6.50
C SER A 134 1.44 2.25 -7.23
N SER A 135 0.44 1.71 -6.50
CA SER A 135 -0.73 1.09 -7.12
C SER A 135 -1.60 2.07 -7.90
N MET A 136 -1.70 3.31 -7.42
CA MET A 136 -2.45 4.39 -8.07
C MET A 136 -1.77 4.87 -9.36
N ARG A 137 -0.44 4.98 -9.38
CA ARG A 137 0.34 5.41 -10.56
C ARG A 137 0.09 4.54 -11.79
N PHE A 138 -0.12 3.25 -11.59
CA PHE A 138 -0.34 2.24 -12.64
C PHE A 138 -1.82 1.81 -12.74
N SER A 139 -2.76 2.70 -12.40
CA SER A 139 -4.19 2.48 -12.61
C SER A 139 -4.67 3.39 -13.73
N ASP A 140 -5.19 2.77 -14.81
CA ASP A 140 -5.66 3.48 -16.01
C ASP A 140 -6.89 4.37 -15.77
N CYS A 141 -7.53 4.24 -14.60
CA CYS A 141 -8.76 4.96 -14.24
C CYS A 141 -8.50 6.23 -13.43
N ILE A 142 -7.24 6.52 -13.09
CA ILE A 142 -6.85 7.67 -12.28
C ILE A 142 -6.48 8.84 -13.20
N SER A 143 -7.30 9.90 -13.16
CA SER A 143 -7.19 11.03 -14.09
C SER A 143 -6.26 12.15 -13.65
N CYS A 144 -5.81 12.17 -12.38
CA CYS A 144 -5.06 13.28 -11.79
C CYS A 144 -3.83 12.81 -10.99
N LEU A 145 -2.74 12.50 -11.69
CA LEU A 145 -1.47 12.09 -11.06
C LEU A 145 -0.85 13.22 -10.22
N ASP A 146 -0.98 14.48 -10.64
CA ASP A 146 -0.53 15.65 -9.88
C ASP A 146 -1.20 15.77 -8.51
N GLY A 147 -2.53 15.56 -8.46
CA GLY A 147 -3.28 15.58 -7.22
C GLY A 147 -2.80 14.51 -6.26
N HIS A 148 -2.58 13.29 -6.78
CA HIS A 148 -2.09 12.19 -5.98
C HIS A 148 -0.68 12.41 -5.45
N PHE A 149 0.22 12.96 -6.26
CA PHE A 149 1.55 13.29 -5.79
C PHE A 149 1.53 14.36 -4.70
N ARG A 150 0.65 15.36 -4.83
CA ARG A 150 0.44 16.37 -3.77
C ARG A 150 -0.05 15.74 -2.47
N ASP A 151 -1.06 14.88 -2.54
CA ASP A 151 -1.60 14.19 -1.35
C ASP A 151 -0.53 13.29 -0.70
N LEU A 152 0.23 12.56 -1.52
CA LEU A 152 1.37 11.76 -1.07
C LEU A 152 2.37 12.63 -0.30
N LYS A 153 2.77 13.77 -0.89
CA LYS A 153 3.69 14.71 -0.26
C LYS A 153 3.16 15.23 1.06
N ASP A 154 1.88 15.59 1.13
CA ASP A 154 1.27 16.12 2.35
C ASP A 154 1.32 15.09 3.49
N ARG A 155 1.09 13.81 3.17
CA ARG A 155 1.26 12.70 4.13
C ARG A 155 2.72 12.57 4.56
N PHE A 156 3.68 12.51 3.64
CA PHE A 156 5.11 12.41 4.00
C PHE A 156 5.65 13.64 4.74
N ARG A 157 5.07 14.83 4.52
CA ARG A 157 5.35 16.03 5.31
C ARG A 157 4.99 15.85 6.79
N ARG A 158 4.01 15.01 7.10
CA ARG A 158 3.66 14.63 8.48
C ARG A 158 4.58 13.53 9.04
N LEU A 159 4.89 12.50 8.24
CA LEU A 159 5.65 11.33 8.69
C LEU A 159 7.14 11.60 8.88
N LEU A 160 7.78 12.33 7.96
CA LEU A 160 9.23 12.50 8.01
C LEU A 160 9.68 13.24 9.28
N PRO A 161 9.09 14.39 9.67
CA PRO A 161 9.51 15.09 10.87
C PRO A 161 9.26 14.32 12.17
N SER A 162 8.29 13.38 12.20
CA SER A 162 7.95 12.66 13.42
C SER A 162 9.06 11.70 13.87
N ILE A 163 9.91 11.22 12.96
CA ILE A 163 11.01 10.30 13.32
C ILE A 163 12.35 11.07 13.41
N PRO A 164 13.17 10.85 14.44
CA PRO A 164 14.49 11.46 14.54
C PRO A 164 15.47 10.98 13.45
N TYR A 165 16.36 11.86 12.98
CA TYR A 165 17.43 11.56 12.01
C TYR A 165 18.44 10.50 12.48
N THR A 166 18.44 10.14 13.76
CA THR A 166 19.31 9.08 14.29
C THR A 166 18.69 7.68 14.13
N SER A 167 17.45 7.58 13.65
CA SER A 167 16.74 6.31 13.51
C SER A 167 16.91 5.72 12.12
N GLU A 168 17.23 4.42 12.04
CA GLU A 168 17.21 3.67 10.77
C GLU A 168 15.83 3.74 10.09
N GLN A 169 14.75 3.79 10.88
CA GLN A 169 13.39 3.85 10.35
C GLN A 169 13.15 5.11 9.52
N ARG A 170 13.71 6.24 9.92
CA ARG A 170 13.61 7.48 9.15
C ARG A 170 14.18 7.32 7.74
N HIS A 171 15.35 6.70 7.63
CA HIS A 171 16.01 6.50 6.34
C HIS A 171 15.28 5.49 5.46
N LEU A 172 14.62 4.48 6.05
CA LEU A 172 13.74 3.58 5.30
C LEU A 172 12.51 4.32 4.75
N ILE A 173 11.91 5.23 5.53
CA ILE A 173 10.81 6.08 5.07
C ILE A 173 11.26 6.97 3.91
N THR A 174 12.42 7.62 4.05
CA THR A 174 13.01 8.43 2.97
C THR A 174 13.28 7.60 1.72
N LEU A 175 13.81 6.38 1.87
CA LEU A 175 14.02 5.48 0.74
C LEU A 175 12.71 5.21 -0.01
N ARG A 176 11.62 4.89 0.70
CA ARG A 176 10.31 4.70 0.08
C ARG A 176 9.80 5.98 -0.59
N PHE A 177 9.95 7.12 0.07
CA PHE A 177 9.58 8.42 -0.51
C PHE A 177 10.35 8.71 -1.79
N SER A 178 11.67 8.52 -1.80
CA SER A 178 12.53 8.72 -2.97
C SER A 178 12.16 7.78 -4.12
N GLN A 179 11.73 6.55 -3.82
CA GLN A 179 11.25 5.60 -4.81
C GLN A 179 9.94 6.06 -5.45
N LEU A 180 9.01 6.56 -4.64
CA LEU A 180 7.77 7.16 -5.16
C LEU A 180 8.06 8.42 -5.97
N CYS A 181 8.99 9.27 -5.53
CA CYS A 181 9.44 10.42 -6.31
C CYS A 181 9.99 9.99 -7.67
N LEU A 182 10.72 8.89 -7.75
CA LEU A 182 11.20 8.35 -9.02
C LEU A 182 10.03 7.88 -9.93
N GLU A 183 9.02 7.22 -9.37
CA GLU A 183 7.81 6.80 -10.11
C GLU A 183 6.95 7.99 -10.58
N TYR A 184 7.05 9.10 -9.86
CA TYR A 184 6.34 10.35 -10.10
C TYR A 184 7.28 11.47 -10.61
N ALA A 185 8.39 11.13 -11.26
CA ALA A 185 9.50 12.07 -11.54
C ALA A 185 9.07 13.39 -12.22
N GLU A 186 8.08 13.32 -13.12
CA GLU A 186 7.50 14.48 -13.83
C GLU A 186 6.83 15.51 -12.89
N MET A 187 6.38 15.07 -11.71
CA MET A 187 5.66 15.89 -10.72
C MET A 187 6.54 16.29 -9.53
N VAL A 188 7.73 15.71 -9.40
CA VAL A 188 8.65 16.01 -8.29
C VAL A 188 9.06 17.47 -8.35
N ASP A 189 9.17 18.10 -7.18
CA ASP A 189 9.64 19.47 -7.01
C ASP A 189 10.90 19.56 -6.11
N GLU A 190 11.45 20.78 -5.98
CA GLU A 190 12.69 21.01 -5.23
C GLU A 190 12.57 20.63 -3.76
N GLU A 191 11.41 20.87 -3.15
CA GLU A 191 11.13 20.48 -1.76
C GLU A 191 11.29 18.96 -1.56
N SER A 192 10.74 18.16 -2.48
CA SER A 192 10.80 16.70 -2.40
C SER A 192 12.24 16.17 -2.51
N LEU A 193 13.03 16.76 -3.40
CA LEU A 193 14.45 16.43 -3.52
C LEU A 193 15.22 16.83 -2.26
N GLU A 194 14.92 18.00 -1.70
CA GLU A 194 15.60 18.52 -0.53
C GLU A 194 15.41 17.63 0.69
N TRP A 195 14.19 17.10 0.91
CA TRP A 195 13.95 16.13 1.98
C TRP A 195 14.86 14.91 1.89
N CYS A 196 15.04 14.37 0.68
CA CYS A 196 15.91 13.23 0.45
C CYS A 196 17.40 13.56 0.63
N LYS A 197 17.83 14.75 0.16
CA LYS A 197 19.23 15.20 0.30
C LYS A 197 19.60 15.42 1.77
N VAL A 198 18.76 16.12 2.52
CA VAL A 198 18.99 16.36 3.95
C VAL A 198 19.13 15.04 4.68
N ASP A 199 18.21 14.09 4.44
CA ASP A 199 18.26 12.79 5.10
C ASP A 199 19.50 11.96 4.72
N MET A 200 19.94 12.05 3.46
CA MET A 200 21.20 11.46 3.00
C MET A 200 22.42 12.01 3.73
N GLU A 201 22.48 13.32 3.98
CA GLU A 201 23.58 13.92 4.74
C GLU A 201 23.65 13.38 6.18
N TYR A 202 22.49 13.16 6.81
CA TYR A 202 22.43 12.56 8.14
C TYR A 202 22.81 11.07 8.11
N LEU A 203 22.36 10.34 7.09
CA LEU A 203 22.69 8.93 6.90
C LEU A 203 24.20 8.73 6.69
N ASP A 204 24.85 9.55 5.85
CA ASP A 204 26.29 9.51 5.61
C ASP A 204 27.09 9.81 6.89
N LYS A 205 26.63 10.78 7.70
CA LYS A 205 27.22 11.07 9.03
C LYS A 205 27.06 9.87 9.97
N MET A 206 25.89 9.23 9.99
CA MET A 206 25.63 8.07 10.83
C MET A 206 26.52 6.87 10.45
N ILE A 207 26.66 6.58 9.15
CA ILE A 207 27.57 5.55 8.63
C ILE A 207 29.01 5.86 9.06
N SER A 208 29.47 7.09 8.84
CA SER A 208 30.84 7.52 9.20
C SER A 208 31.14 7.37 10.70
N VAL A 209 30.18 7.70 11.58
CA VAL A 209 30.34 7.55 13.03
C VAL A 209 30.45 6.07 13.42
N ARG A 210 29.66 5.20 12.79
CA ARG A 210 29.67 3.75 13.05
C ARG A 210 30.95 3.09 12.57
N GLU A 211 31.42 3.43 11.38
CA GLU A 211 32.71 2.95 10.84
C GLU A 211 33.87 3.27 11.79
N ARG A 212 33.90 4.50 12.33
CA ARG A 212 34.92 4.88 13.33
C ARG A 212 34.82 4.02 14.59
N ARG A 213 33.62 3.78 15.13
CA ARG A 213 33.45 2.91 16.30
C ARG A 213 33.92 1.48 16.03
N ASN A 214 33.54 0.91 14.89
CA ASN A 214 33.92 -0.45 14.48
C ASN A 214 35.44 -0.58 14.29
N SER A 215 36.09 0.47 13.77
CA SER A 215 37.56 0.48 13.60
C SER A 215 38.34 0.48 14.93
N ILE A 216 37.75 1.05 15.99
CA ILE A 216 38.34 1.16 17.34
C ILE A 216 38.02 -0.09 18.17
N GLY A 217 36.84 -0.67 18.01
CA GLY A 217 36.31 -1.79 18.81
C GLY A 217 36.67 -3.20 18.30
N LYS A 218 37.88 -3.42 17.77
CA LYS A 218 38.32 -4.75 17.30
C LYS A 218 38.60 -5.73 18.45
N SER A 219 37.56 -6.15 19.19
CA SER A 219 37.55 -7.39 19.96
C SER A 219 36.58 -8.36 19.28
N GLY A 220 37.12 -9.39 18.61
CA GLY A 220 36.32 -10.33 17.82
C GLY A 220 35.26 -11.04 18.66
N GLY A 221 33.99 -10.81 18.31
CA GLY A 221 32.81 -11.39 18.94
C GLY A 221 31.56 -11.23 18.05
N ILE A 222 30.44 -11.83 18.45
CA ILE A 222 29.14 -11.80 17.74
C ILE A 222 28.66 -10.35 17.51
N ASP A 223 28.93 -9.46 18.46
CA ASP A 223 28.58 -8.03 18.39
C ASP A 223 29.22 -7.32 17.19
N ASN A 224 30.41 -7.76 16.74
CA ASN A 224 31.06 -7.20 15.56
C ASN A 224 30.35 -7.60 14.25
N TYR A 225 29.78 -8.81 14.20
CA TYR A 225 29.01 -9.26 13.03
C TYR A 225 27.68 -8.50 12.89
N GLU A 226 26.99 -8.27 14.00
CA GLU A 226 25.73 -7.50 13.99
C GLU A 226 25.97 -6.04 13.59
N ALA A 227 27.03 -5.42 14.13
CA ALA A 227 27.43 -4.07 13.75
C ALA A 227 27.81 -3.96 12.27
N GLU A 228 28.60 -4.90 11.73
CA GLU A 228 28.95 -4.95 10.30
C GLU A 228 27.72 -5.20 9.40
N ARG A 229 26.75 -5.99 9.87
CA ARG A 229 25.50 -6.22 9.14
C ARG A 229 24.66 -4.94 9.10
N GLU A 230 24.51 -4.25 10.21
CA GLU A 230 23.75 -3.02 10.29
C GLU A 230 24.39 -1.91 9.44
N GLU A 231 25.72 -1.78 9.47
CA GLU A 231 26.46 -0.86 8.60
C GLU A 231 26.21 -1.13 7.12
N ARG A 232 26.26 -2.41 6.70
CA ARG A 232 25.93 -2.79 5.31
C ARG A 232 24.50 -2.42 4.92
N ARG A 233 23.52 -2.60 5.81
CA ARG A 233 22.14 -2.20 5.54
C ARG A 233 22.02 -0.70 5.34
N LEU A 234 22.64 0.10 6.19
CA LEU A 234 22.62 1.56 6.04
C LEU A 234 23.26 2.02 4.73
N ARG A 235 24.37 1.39 4.32
CA ARG A 235 25.01 1.68 3.03
C ARG A 235 24.09 1.33 1.86
N ASP A 236 23.43 0.19 1.89
CA ASP A 236 22.45 -0.19 0.86
C ASP A 236 21.31 0.83 0.75
N ILE A 237 20.79 1.30 1.89
CA ILE A 237 19.76 2.35 1.92
C ILE A 237 20.32 3.65 1.29
N ALA A 238 21.52 4.07 1.68
CA ALA A 238 22.16 5.28 1.17
C ALA A 238 22.41 5.23 -0.34
N ASP A 239 22.94 4.10 -0.83
CA ASP A 239 23.22 3.90 -2.24
C ASP A 239 21.94 3.93 -3.08
N ARG A 240 20.85 3.34 -2.58
CA ARG A 240 19.55 3.36 -3.27
C ARG A 240 18.90 4.74 -3.29
N ILE A 241 18.96 5.49 -2.18
CA ILE A 241 18.47 6.88 -2.18
C ILE A 241 19.30 7.73 -3.14
N ARG A 242 20.63 7.59 -3.12
CA ARG A 242 21.53 8.32 -4.03
C ARG A 242 21.20 8.04 -5.49
N TYR A 243 21.03 6.75 -5.83
CA TYR A 243 20.60 6.32 -7.16
C TYR A 243 19.27 6.97 -7.56
N ASN A 244 18.25 6.94 -6.69
CA ASN A 244 16.95 7.54 -6.96
C ASN A 244 17.08 9.05 -7.22
N LEU A 245 17.87 9.77 -6.41
CA LEU A 245 18.08 11.21 -6.58
C LEU A 245 18.77 11.55 -7.91
N GLU A 246 19.81 10.81 -8.28
CA GLU A 246 20.50 11.00 -9.56
C GLU A 246 19.54 10.79 -10.75
N ARG A 247 18.67 9.78 -10.67
CA ARG A 247 17.68 9.47 -11.71
C ARG A 247 16.60 10.55 -11.83
N ILE A 248 16.09 11.07 -10.71
CA ILE A 248 15.10 12.15 -10.72
C ILE A 248 15.72 13.43 -11.30
N GLN A 249 16.94 13.77 -10.88
CA GLN A 249 17.65 14.95 -11.40
C GLN A 249 18.00 14.85 -12.88
N LEU A 250 18.22 13.63 -13.40
CA LEU A 250 18.40 13.40 -14.82
C LEU A 250 17.09 13.67 -15.57
N ALA A 251 15.97 13.10 -15.11
CA ALA A 251 14.65 13.32 -15.70
C ALA A 251 14.29 14.82 -15.77
N TRP A 252 14.56 15.59 -14.73
CA TRP A 252 14.36 17.04 -14.74
C TRP A 252 15.21 17.79 -15.76
N ARG A 253 16.48 17.39 -15.94
CA ARG A 253 17.36 18.02 -16.93
C ARG A 253 16.84 17.78 -18.35
N ASP A 254 16.36 16.57 -18.61
CA ASP A 254 15.77 16.22 -19.89
C ASP A 254 14.49 17.04 -20.13
N CYS A 255 13.58 17.12 -19.15
CA CYS A 255 12.38 17.97 -19.22
C CYS A 255 12.68 19.47 -19.36
N ALA A 256 13.74 19.99 -18.74
CA ALA A 256 14.13 21.40 -18.88
C ALA A 256 14.76 21.70 -20.25
N SER A 257 15.39 20.70 -20.87
CA SER A 257 15.96 20.80 -22.22
C SER A 257 14.90 20.64 -23.32
N GLU A 258 13.82 19.93 -23.02
CA GLU A 258 12.67 19.74 -23.90
C GLU A 258 11.53 20.68 -23.50
N SER A 259 11.51 21.89 -24.06
CA SER A 259 10.30 22.71 -24.10
C SER A 259 9.24 22.08 -25.03
N ARG A 260 8.86 20.81 -24.82
CA ARG A 260 7.91 20.07 -25.65
C ARG A 260 7.03 19.13 -24.83
N VAL A 261 5.73 19.38 -25.01
CA VAL A 261 4.52 18.56 -24.81
C VAL A 261 4.74 17.19 -24.16
N PRO A 262 4.06 16.88 -23.03
CA PRO A 262 4.17 15.58 -22.38
C PRO A 262 3.55 14.50 -23.28
N GLU A 263 4.39 13.72 -23.95
CA GLU A 263 3.99 12.41 -24.47
C GLU A 263 4.05 11.41 -23.31
N LYS A 264 2.88 10.90 -22.94
CA LYS A 264 2.72 9.82 -21.95
C LYS A 264 3.63 8.65 -22.34
N LEU A 265 4.63 8.37 -21.52
CA LEU A 265 5.36 7.12 -21.56
C LEU A 265 4.41 5.99 -21.15
N VAL A 266 4.04 5.16 -22.13
CA VAL A 266 3.25 3.92 -22.02
C VAL A 266 4.12 2.78 -21.52
#